data_AF-A0A060C339-F1
#
_entry.id   AF-A0A060C339-F1
#
_cell.length_a   1.000
_cell.length_b   1.000
_cell.length_c   1.000
_cell.angle_alpha   90.00
_cell.angle_beta   90.00
_cell.angle_gamma   90.00
#
_symmetry.space_group_name_H-M   'P 1'
#
loop_
_entity.id
_entity.type
_entity.pdbx_description
1 polymer ?
#
loop_
_entity_poly.entity_id
_entity_poly.type
_entity_poly.pdbx_seq_one_letter_code
_entity_poly.pdbx_strand_id
1 'polypeptide(L)'
;DFSSRWMDNPQQLATIRTTTIIPVDLNALMFHMEKTLSRASTAAGDSAKAAQYEALANARQKALEKYLWNDKEGWYADYDLKNHKVRNQLTAAALFPLYVNAASSERAAKVAAATESRLLKPGGLTTTTVDSGQQWDAPNGWAPLQWLLLKVCKNMVQKKSPWR
;
A
#
# COMPACT_ATOMS: atom_id res chain seq x y z
N ASP A 1 10.68 -7.47 -14.92
CA ASP A 1 10.14 -6.87 -13.69
C ASP A 1 9.87 -7.90 -12.64
N PHE A 2 10.82 -8.07 -11.73
CA PHE A 2 10.62 -9.03 -10.66
C PHE A 2 11.07 -8.49 -9.31
N SER A 3 10.45 -9.06 -8.28
CA SER A 3 10.61 -8.79 -6.87
C SER A 3 10.26 -10.08 -6.13
N SER A 4 10.98 -10.33 -5.04
CA SER A 4 10.70 -11.37 -4.05
C SER A 4 9.27 -11.29 -3.52
N ARG A 5 8.65 -10.10 -3.56
CA ARG A 5 7.23 -9.86 -3.27
C ARG A 5 6.30 -10.89 -3.91
N TRP A 6 6.62 -11.31 -5.13
CA TRP A 6 5.78 -12.19 -5.95
C TRP A 6 6.17 -13.66 -5.92
N MET A 7 7.22 -14.01 -5.19
CA MET A 7 7.91 -15.31 -5.26
C MET A 7 7.65 -16.12 -3.98
N ASP A 8 7.58 -17.45 -4.10
CA ASP A 8 7.59 -18.34 -2.92
C ASP A 8 9.00 -18.50 -2.35
N ASN A 9 10.02 -18.55 -3.22
CA ASN A 9 11.42 -18.52 -2.84
C ASN A 9 12.07 -17.27 -3.46
N PRO A 10 12.58 -16.31 -2.65
CA PRO A 10 13.15 -15.06 -3.16
C PRO A 10 14.34 -15.28 -4.11
N GLN A 11 15.04 -16.41 -4.01
CA GLN A 11 16.25 -16.66 -4.81
C GLN A 11 15.98 -17.48 -6.07
N GLN A 12 14.71 -17.82 -6.34
CA GLN A 12 14.31 -18.63 -7.48
C GLN A 12 13.14 -17.99 -8.22
N LEU A 13 13.45 -17.23 -9.26
CA LEU A 13 12.46 -16.50 -10.07
C LEU A 13 11.33 -17.39 -10.60
N ALA A 14 11.61 -18.66 -10.90
CA ALA A 14 10.61 -19.63 -11.37
C ALA A 14 9.45 -19.86 -10.36
N THR A 15 9.61 -19.46 -9.11
CA THR A 15 8.55 -19.56 -8.07
C THR A 15 7.61 -18.35 -8.03
N ILE A 16 7.70 -17.44 -9.01
CA ILE A 16 6.81 -16.30 -9.13
C ILE A 16 5.35 -16.72 -9.40
N ARG A 17 4.40 -16.05 -8.75
CA ARG A 17 2.97 -16.38 -8.87
C ARG A 17 2.04 -15.18 -8.70
N THR A 18 2.40 -14.07 -9.34
CA THR A 18 1.76 -12.74 -9.23
C THR A 18 0.23 -12.79 -9.26
N THR A 19 -0.38 -13.58 -10.15
CA THR A 19 -1.85 -13.66 -10.32
C THR A 19 -2.58 -14.33 -9.15
N THR A 20 -1.85 -14.98 -8.24
CA THR A 20 -2.39 -15.56 -6.99
C THR A 20 -2.16 -14.66 -5.77
N ILE A 21 -1.71 -13.42 -5.98
CA ILE A 21 -1.42 -12.45 -4.94
C ILE A 21 -2.28 -11.20 -5.19
N ILE A 22 -3.06 -10.78 -4.21
CA ILE A 22 -3.84 -9.53 -4.26
C ILE A 22 -2.93 -8.38 -3.81
N PRO A 23 -2.54 -7.45 -4.71
CA PRO A 23 -1.61 -6.39 -4.36
C PRO A 23 -2.26 -5.30 -3.52
N VAL A 24 -1.60 -4.88 -2.44
CA VAL A 24 -2.09 -3.82 -1.57
C VAL A 24 -2.04 -2.44 -2.21
N ASP A 25 -1.00 -2.15 -2.97
CA ASP A 25 -0.84 -0.92 -3.76
C ASP A 25 -1.92 -0.77 -4.82
N LEU A 26 -2.20 -1.82 -5.61
CA LEU A 26 -3.27 -1.80 -6.60
C LEU A 26 -4.62 -1.48 -5.95
N ASN A 27 -4.98 -2.16 -4.86
CA ASN A 27 -6.27 -1.96 -4.21
C ASN A 27 -6.38 -0.58 -3.53
N ALA A 28 -5.28 -0.03 -3.04
CA ALA A 28 -5.23 1.35 -2.56
C ALA A 28 -5.43 2.36 -3.70
N LEU A 29 -4.83 2.13 -4.87
CA LEU A 29 -5.06 2.99 -6.05
C LEU A 29 -6.48 2.87 -6.60
N MET A 30 -7.08 1.67 -6.55
CA MET A 30 -8.50 1.48 -6.90
C MET A 30 -9.42 2.26 -5.95
N PHE A 31 -9.15 2.23 -4.64
CA PHE A 31 -9.85 3.07 -3.67
C PHE A 31 -9.72 4.56 -4.02
N HIS A 32 -8.52 5.03 -4.35
CA HIS A 32 -8.29 6.41 -4.75
C HIS A 32 -9.07 6.80 -6.01
N MET A 33 -9.12 5.91 -6.99
CA MET A 33 -9.89 6.08 -8.22
C MET A 33 -11.39 6.17 -7.93
N GLU A 34 -11.94 5.26 -7.12
CA GLU A 34 -13.34 5.26 -6.71
C GLU A 34 -13.70 6.57 -5.99
N LYS A 35 -12.86 7.05 -5.05
CA LYS A 35 -13.04 8.36 -4.39
C LYS A 35 -12.96 9.53 -5.37
N THR A 36 -12.09 9.44 -6.37
CA THR A 36 -11.95 10.48 -7.40
C THR A 36 -13.18 10.55 -8.30
N LEU A 37 -13.71 9.39 -8.71
CA LEU A 37 -14.94 9.30 -9.50
C LEU A 37 -16.16 9.80 -8.73
N SER A 38 -16.24 9.50 -7.43
CA SER A 38 -17.27 10.06 -6.53
C SER A 38 -17.23 11.60 -6.55
N ARG A 39 -16.06 12.20 -6.33
CA ARG A 39 -15.88 13.67 -6.35
C ARG A 39 -16.19 14.29 -7.71
N ALA A 40 -15.72 13.68 -8.80
CA ALA A 40 -15.98 14.15 -10.15
C ALA A 40 -17.47 14.10 -10.50
N SER A 41 -18.17 13.05 -10.07
CA SER A 41 -19.62 12.91 -10.27
C SER A 41 -20.39 13.99 -9.50
N THR A 42 -19.99 14.29 -8.26
CA THR A 42 -20.55 15.42 -7.49
C THR A 42 -20.36 16.75 -8.21
N ALA A 43 -19.15 17.01 -8.72
CA ALA A 43 -18.86 18.25 -9.46
C ALA A 43 -19.65 18.37 -10.77
N ALA A 44 -20.02 17.25 -11.39
CA ALA A 44 -20.86 17.19 -12.57
C ALA A 44 -22.37 17.24 -12.28
N GLY A 45 -22.79 17.27 -11.01
CA GLY A 45 -24.19 17.25 -10.60
C GLY A 45 -24.85 15.86 -10.65
N ASP A 46 -24.10 14.78 -10.85
CA ASP A 46 -24.59 13.40 -10.88
C ASP A 46 -24.50 12.78 -9.48
N SER A 47 -25.46 13.13 -8.61
CA SER A 47 -25.50 12.64 -7.22
C SER A 47 -25.68 11.13 -7.11
N ALA A 48 -26.33 10.49 -8.08
CA ALA A 48 -26.53 9.04 -8.10
C ALA A 48 -25.20 8.31 -8.30
N LYS A 49 -24.41 8.70 -9.31
CA LYS A 49 -23.06 8.12 -9.50
C LYS A 49 -22.11 8.48 -8.37
N ALA A 50 -22.21 9.69 -7.82
CA ALA A 50 -21.40 10.07 -6.66
C ALA A 50 -21.62 9.10 -5.49
N ALA A 51 -22.89 8.83 -5.14
CA ALA A 51 -23.24 7.88 -4.09
C ALA A 51 -22.79 6.44 -4.42
N GLN A 52 -22.93 6.01 -5.68
CA GLN A 52 -22.47 4.70 -6.13
C GLN A 52 -20.96 4.52 -5.94
N TYR A 53 -20.15 5.46 -6.42
CA TYR A 53 -18.69 5.38 -6.29
C TYR A 53 -18.22 5.53 -4.84
N GLU A 54 -18.94 6.31 -4.03
CA GLU A 54 -18.67 6.38 -2.59
C GLU A 54 -18.92 5.03 -1.90
N ALA A 55 -19.99 4.33 -2.24
CA ALA A 55 -20.27 2.99 -1.72
C ALA A 55 -19.17 1.97 -2.12
N LEU A 56 -18.71 2.04 -3.37
CA LEU A 56 -17.59 1.21 -3.86
C LEU A 56 -16.30 1.49 -3.09
N ALA A 57 -15.94 2.77 -2.92
CA ALA A 57 -14.77 3.17 -2.15
C ALA A 57 -14.84 2.68 -0.69
N ASN A 58 -16.01 2.80 -0.05
CA ASN A 58 -16.21 2.32 1.33
C ASN A 58 -16.07 0.80 1.43
N ALA A 59 -16.56 0.05 0.43
CA ALA A 59 -16.37 -1.40 0.36
C ALA A 59 -14.89 -1.76 0.16
N ARG A 60 -14.17 -1.04 -0.70
CA ARG A 60 -12.73 -1.23 -0.94
C ARG A 60 -11.90 -0.95 0.31
N GLN A 61 -12.20 0.12 1.04
CA GLN A 61 -11.52 0.45 2.28
C GLN A 61 -11.71 -0.67 3.31
N LYS A 62 -12.94 -1.17 3.50
CA LYS A 62 -13.20 -2.32 4.38
C LYS A 62 -12.43 -3.57 3.94
N ALA A 63 -12.31 -3.81 2.64
CA ALA A 63 -11.54 -4.93 2.11
C ALA A 63 -10.03 -4.78 2.34
N LEU A 64 -9.47 -3.57 2.18
CA LEU A 64 -8.07 -3.25 2.53
C LEU A 64 -7.81 -3.57 4.01
N GLU A 65 -8.68 -3.09 4.89
CA GLU A 65 -8.53 -3.26 6.34
C GLU A 65 -8.69 -4.73 6.79
N LYS A 66 -9.47 -5.54 6.06
CA LYS A 66 -9.73 -6.95 6.36
C LYS A 66 -8.70 -7.91 5.76
N TYR A 67 -8.34 -7.74 4.50
CA TYR A 67 -7.57 -8.72 3.73
C TYR A 67 -6.12 -8.31 3.50
N LEU A 68 -5.77 -7.04 3.69
CA LEU A 68 -4.44 -6.53 3.32
C LEU A 68 -3.70 -5.96 4.52
N TRP A 69 -4.23 -6.12 5.72
CA TRP A 69 -3.55 -5.78 6.97
C TRP A 69 -3.05 -7.03 7.68
N ASN A 70 -1.76 -7.06 8.00
CA ASN A 70 -1.17 -8.13 8.78
C ASN A 70 -1.14 -7.74 10.27
N ASP A 71 -2.08 -8.25 11.06
CA ASP A 71 -2.16 -7.95 12.50
C ASP A 71 -0.95 -8.44 13.30
N LYS A 72 -0.33 -9.54 12.88
CA LYS A 72 0.84 -10.11 13.55
C LYS A 72 2.06 -9.21 13.39
N GLU A 73 2.30 -8.75 12.17
CA GLU A 73 3.50 -7.98 11.83
C GLU A 73 3.30 -6.47 12.01
N GLY A 74 2.05 -5.99 11.97
CA GLY A 74 1.72 -4.58 12.18
C GLY A 74 1.92 -3.70 10.95
N TRP A 75 1.74 -4.22 9.74
CA TRP A 75 1.76 -3.44 8.50
C TRP A 75 0.80 -3.97 7.44
N TYR A 76 0.54 -3.13 6.44
CA TYR A 76 -0.14 -3.57 5.22
C TYR A 76 0.75 -4.48 4.39
N ALA A 77 0.16 -5.53 3.83
CA ALA A 77 0.82 -6.50 2.96
C ALA A 77 -0.18 -7.08 1.97
N ASP A 78 0.34 -7.81 0.97
CA ASP A 78 -0.49 -8.44 -0.03
C ASP A 78 -1.24 -9.66 0.54
N TYR A 79 -2.36 -10.03 -0.07
CA TYR A 79 -3.10 -11.24 0.31
C TYR A 79 -2.73 -12.40 -0.61
N ASP A 80 -2.48 -13.57 -0.04
CA ASP A 80 -2.17 -14.80 -0.74
C ASP A 80 -3.44 -15.60 -0.99
N LEU A 81 -3.89 -15.67 -2.26
CA LEU A 81 -5.08 -16.43 -2.65
C LEU A 81 -4.89 -17.94 -2.52
N LYS A 82 -3.66 -18.43 -2.68
CA LYS A 82 -3.35 -19.87 -2.61
C LYS A 82 -3.42 -20.38 -1.17
N ASN A 83 -2.94 -19.59 -0.23
CA ASN A 83 -2.86 -19.95 1.19
C ASN A 83 -3.94 -19.27 2.06
N HIS A 84 -4.83 -18.50 1.44
CA HIS A 84 -5.92 -17.75 2.10
C HIS A 84 -5.46 -16.92 3.30
N LYS A 85 -4.31 -16.25 3.20
CA LYS A 85 -3.74 -15.46 4.31
C LYS A 85 -3.07 -14.19 3.84
N VAL A 86 -3.01 -13.20 4.71
CA VAL A 86 -2.16 -12.01 4.50
C VAL A 86 -0.69 -12.44 4.52
N ARG A 87 0.10 -11.97 3.55
CA ARG A 87 1.54 -12.23 3.49
C ARG A 87 2.25 -11.46 4.60
N ASN A 88 3.43 -11.94 4.99
CA ASN A 88 4.22 -11.33 6.07
C ASN A 88 5.20 -10.27 5.57
N GLN A 89 5.57 -10.32 4.29
CA GLN A 89 6.67 -9.51 3.78
C GLN A 89 6.33 -8.01 3.78
N LEU A 90 7.18 -7.22 4.42
CA LEU A 90 7.14 -5.77 4.33
C LEU A 90 7.77 -5.33 3.00
N THR A 91 7.02 -4.54 2.25
CA THR A 91 7.50 -3.84 1.04
C THR A 91 7.07 -2.39 1.10
N ALA A 92 7.69 -1.53 0.28
CA ALA A 92 7.29 -0.13 0.13
C ALA A 92 5.81 0.03 -0.29
N ALA A 93 5.19 -1.02 -0.85
CA ALA A 93 3.76 -1.02 -1.19
C ALA A 93 2.85 -0.79 0.05
N ALA A 94 3.34 -1.10 1.26
CA ALA A 94 2.62 -0.86 2.51
C ALA A 94 2.29 0.63 2.76
N LEU A 95 2.98 1.55 2.08
CA LEU A 95 2.74 3.00 2.18
C LEU A 95 1.54 3.48 1.35
N PHE A 96 1.06 2.71 0.37
CA PHE A 96 -0.03 3.16 -0.51
C PHE A 96 -1.35 3.43 0.22
N PRO A 97 -1.82 2.57 1.17
CA PRO A 97 -3.01 2.87 1.96
C PRO A 97 -2.91 4.18 2.75
N LEU A 98 -1.71 4.59 3.19
CA LEU A 98 -1.48 5.87 3.87
C LEU A 98 -1.55 7.03 2.87
N TYR A 99 -0.93 6.86 1.70
CA TYR A 99 -0.93 7.88 0.65
C TYR A 99 -2.34 8.25 0.20
N VAL A 100 -3.20 7.26 -0.01
CA VAL A 100 -4.58 7.46 -0.47
C VAL A 100 -5.56 7.79 0.66
N ASN A 101 -5.08 7.91 1.91
CA ASN A 101 -5.89 8.13 3.11
C ASN A 101 -6.94 7.04 3.39
N ALA A 102 -6.66 5.78 3.02
CA ALA A 102 -7.51 4.65 3.35
C ALA A 102 -7.23 4.11 4.76
N ALA A 103 -5.99 4.20 5.24
CA ALA A 103 -5.60 3.63 6.53
C ALA A 103 -6.10 4.44 7.73
N SER A 104 -6.49 3.74 8.80
CA SER A 104 -6.70 4.33 10.12
C SER A 104 -5.43 4.99 10.68
N SER A 105 -5.59 5.97 11.58
CA SER A 105 -4.45 6.68 12.19
C SER A 105 -3.51 5.76 12.96
N GLU A 106 -4.05 4.73 13.64
CA GLU A 106 -3.26 3.74 14.37
C GLU A 106 -2.40 2.90 13.41
N ARG A 107 -3.01 2.36 12.34
CA ARG A 107 -2.30 1.55 11.34
C ARG A 107 -1.28 2.39 10.57
N ALA A 108 -1.60 3.65 10.28
CA ALA A 108 -0.66 4.58 9.67
C ALA A 108 0.59 4.81 10.55
N ALA A 109 0.41 4.95 11.87
CA ALA A 109 1.54 5.08 12.80
C ALA A 109 2.42 3.81 12.82
N LYS A 110 1.81 2.62 12.85
CA LYS A 110 2.54 1.34 12.81
C LYS A 110 3.34 1.18 11.52
N VAL A 111 2.74 1.50 10.37
CA VAL A 111 3.42 1.44 9.06
C VAL A 111 4.55 2.46 8.95
N ALA A 112 4.36 3.67 9.48
CA ALA A 112 5.42 4.68 9.51
C ALA A 112 6.63 4.19 10.32
N ALA A 113 6.40 3.65 11.52
CA ALA A 113 7.46 3.09 12.36
C ALA A 113 8.18 1.89 11.71
N ALA A 114 7.43 0.99 11.06
CA ALA A 114 8.01 -0.13 10.30
C ALA A 114 8.84 0.36 9.10
N THR A 115 8.38 1.40 8.41
CA THR A 115 9.09 2.01 7.28
C THR A 115 10.41 2.62 7.72
N GLU A 116 10.38 3.43 8.78
CA GLU A 116 11.57 4.08 9.34
C GLU A 116 12.61 3.05 9.81
N SER A 117 12.16 2.01 10.55
CA SER A 117 13.07 1.01 11.12
C SER A 117 13.61 0.00 10.11
N ARG A 118 12.83 -0.38 9.08
CA ARG A 118 13.18 -1.52 8.21
C ARG A 118 13.51 -1.13 6.76
N LEU A 119 12.80 -0.14 6.19
CA LEU A 119 12.91 0.21 4.77
C LEU A 119 13.76 1.45 4.50
N LEU A 120 13.81 2.41 5.43
CA LEU A 120 14.64 3.61 5.29
C LEU A 120 16.12 3.27 5.51
N LYS A 121 16.97 3.67 4.57
CA LYS A 121 18.43 3.51 4.59
C LYS A 121 19.10 4.87 4.29
N PRO A 122 20.43 5.03 4.44
CA PRO A 122 21.11 6.30 4.18
C PRO A 122 20.83 6.89 2.78
N GLY A 123 20.63 6.03 1.77
CA GLY A 123 20.32 6.43 0.39
C GLY A 123 18.84 6.62 0.07
N GLY A 124 17.93 6.47 1.04
CA GLY A 124 16.48 6.58 0.85
C GLY A 124 15.71 5.30 1.15
N LEU A 125 14.49 5.21 0.62
CA LEU A 125 13.58 4.09 0.83
C LEU A 125 13.94 2.91 -0.07
N THR A 126 14.27 1.79 0.55
CA THR A 126 14.42 0.49 -0.15
C THR A 126 13.07 -0.09 -0.53
N THR A 127 13.04 -0.87 -1.61
CA THR A 127 11.78 -1.43 -2.15
C THR A 127 11.20 -2.53 -1.26
N THR A 128 12.06 -3.40 -0.72
CA THR A 128 11.71 -4.47 0.22
C THR A 128 12.82 -4.60 1.26
N THR A 129 12.67 -5.53 2.22
CA THR A 129 13.74 -5.89 3.16
C THR A 129 14.59 -7.09 2.69
N VAL A 130 14.39 -7.57 1.46
CA VAL A 130 15.00 -8.80 0.94
C VAL A 130 15.98 -8.45 -0.16
N ASP A 131 17.20 -8.96 -0.06
CA ASP A 131 18.19 -8.92 -1.14
C ASP A 131 18.10 -10.23 -1.95
N SER A 132 17.47 -10.14 -3.11
CA SER A 132 17.19 -11.27 -4.00
C SER A 132 18.00 -11.25 -5.29
N GLY A 133 18.78 -10.18 -5.51
CA GLY A 133 19.34 -9.85 -6.82
C GLY A 133 18.33 -9.33 -7.85
N GLN A 134 17.03 -9.24 -7.53
CA GLN A 134 16.02 -8.64 -8.43
C GLN A 134 15.94 -7.11 -8.28
N GLN A 135 15.51 -6.42 -9.33
CA GLN A 135 15.55 -4.95 -9.37
C GLN A 135 14.55 -4.25 -8.43
N TRP A 136 13.40 -4.88 -8.14
CA TRP A 136 12.37 -4.35 -7.22
C TRP A 136 12.51 -4.95 -5.81
N ASP A 137 13.73 -4.98 -5.29
CA ASP A 137 14.11 -5.52 -3.98
C ASP A 137 15.25 -4.71 -3.37
N ALA A 138 15.61 -4.99 -2.11
CA ALA A 138 16.82 -4.41 -1.53
C ALA A 138 18.06 -4.81 -2.36
N PRO A 139 19.10 -3.95 -2.42
CA PRO A 139 19.19 -2.62 -1.82
C PRO A 139 18.56 -1.49 -2.67
N ASN A 140 17.87 -1.81 -3.76
CA ASN A 140 17.41 -0.83 -4.72
C ASN A 140 16.26 0.04 -4.18
N GLY A 141 16.35 1.34 -4.48
CA GLY A 141 15.31 2.33 -4.27
C GLY A 141 14.86 2.93 -5.61
N TRP A 142 13.55 3.16 -5.76
CA TRP A 142 12.97 3.72 -6.98
C TRP A 142 12.36 5.09 -6.72
N ALA A 143 12.65 6.06 -7.60
CA ALA A 143 12.11 7.42 -7.54
C ALA A 143 10.61 7.52 -7.19
N PRO A 144 9.68 6.75 -7.82
CA PRO A 144 8.26 6.81 -7.46
C PRO A 144 7.98 6.44 -6.00
N LEU A 145 8.72 5.49 -5.43
CA LEU A 145 8.56 5.08 -4.03
C LEU A 145 9.13 6.12 -3.07
N GLN A 146 10.17 6.87 -3.48
CA GLN A 146 10.68 8.01 -2.70
C GLN A 146 9.64 9.13 -2.64
N TRP A 147 9.04 9.46 -3.77
CA TRP A 147 7.98 10.47 -3.84
C TRP A 147 6.77 10.06 -3.01
N LEU A 148 6.39 8.77 -3.05
CA LEU A 148 5.32 8.20 -2.23
C LEU A 148 5.58 8.44 -0.74
N LEU A 149 6.79 8.13 -0.27
CA LEU A 149 7.20 8.37 1.12
C LEU A 149 7.02 9.85 1.50
N LEU A 150 7.53 10.76 0.67
CA LEU A 150 7.40 12.21 0.92
C LEU A 150 5.93 12.65 1.01
N LYS A 151 5.06 12.12 0.16
CA LYS A 151 3.62 12.41 0.23
C LYS A 151 2.97 11.85 1.49
N VAL A 152 3.33 10.63 1.90
CA VAL A 152 2.84 10.04 3.15
C VAL A 152 3.27 10.89 4.35
N CYS A 153 4.54 11.27 4.44
CA CYS A 153 5.04 12.14 5.49
C CYS A 153 4.28 13.47 5.55
N LYS A 154 4.06 14.11 4.40
CA LYS A 154 3.28 15.37 4.31
C LYS A 154 1.85 15.18 4.83
N ASN A 155 1.15 14.12 4.40
CA ASN A 155 -0.22 13.85 4.83
C ASN A 155 -0.31 13.59 6.35
N MET A 156 0.68 12.90 6.92
CA MET A 156 0.70 12.61 8.36
C MET A 156 0.96 13.85 9.22
N VAL A 157 1.82 14.78 8.76
CA VAL A 157 2.04 16.06 9.45
C VAL A 157 0.79 16.92 9.44
N GLN A 158 0.10 17.01 8.29
CA GLN A 158 -1.14 17.78 8.18
C GLN A 158 -2.24 17.27 9.12
N LYS A 159 -2.36 15.95 9.32
CA LYS A 159 -3.34 15.36 10.26
C LYS A 159 -3.02 15.63 11.74
N LYS A 160 -1.76 15.97 12.08
CA LYS A 160 -1.34 16.27 13.47
C LYS A 160 -1.51 17.74 13.85
N SER A 161 -1.84 18.63 12.91
CA SER A 161 -2.00 20.06 13.17
C SER A 161 -3.49 20.45 13.08
N PRO A 162 -4.22 20.55 14.21
CA PRO A 162 -5.62 20.96 14.22
C PRO A 162 -5.84 22.47 14.04
N TRP A 163 -4.78 23.26 13.76
CA TRP A 163 -4.85 24.71 13.57
C TRP A 163 -4.48 25.09 12.14
N ARG A 164 -5.41 24.85 11.21
CA ARG A 164 -5.55 25.55 9.91
C ARG A 164 -7.01 25.57 9.49
#